data_AF-A0A3N0B231-F1
#
_entry.id   AF-A0A3N0B231-F1
#
_cell.length_a   1.000
_cell.length_b   1.000
_cell.length_c   1.000
_cell.angle_alpha   90.00
_cell.angle_beta   90.00
_cell.angle_gamma   90.00
#
_symmetry.space_group_name_H-M   'P 1'
#
loop_
_entity.id
_entity.type
_entity.pdbx_description
1 polymer ?
#
loop_
_entity_poly.entity_id
_entity_poly.type
_entity_poly.pdbx_seq_one_letter_code
_entity_poly.pdbx_strand_id
1 'polypeptide(L)'
;MGDFSDKVFEQVRRIPKGKVSTYGQIARLIGSPRSARYVGWALRGNTEPVKTPCHRVVFKDGRLAEGYAFGGEGVQRELLEKEGVRFVDADHVDMETCLWDPGFDDVGRPADIDWGREMGDV
;
A
#
# COMPACT_ATOMS: atom_id res chain seq x y z
N MET A 1 18.85 -8.63 -6.66
CA MET A 1 17.83 -9.17 -5.76
C MET A 1 17.52 -8.06 -4.76
N GLY A 2 16.53 -7.22 -5.04
CA GLY A 2 16.15 -6.12 -4.14
C GLY A 2 15.52 -6.67 -2.87
N ASP A 3 15.81 -6.04 -1.73
CA ASP A 3 15.34 -6.47 -0.41
C ASP A 3 13.80 -6.47 -0.36
N PHE A 4 13.20 -7.24 0.55
CA PHE A 4 11.73 -7.28 0.74
C PHE A 4 11.16 -5.85 0.88
N SER A 5 11.88 -4.99 1.59
CA SER A 5 11.54 -3.58 1.79
C SER A 5 11.53 -2.79 0.48
N ASP A 6 12.49 -3.04 -0.41
CA ASP A 6 12.57 -2.37 -1.71
C ASP A 6 11.34 -2.67 -2.55
N LYS A 7 10.95 -3.95 -2.63
CA LYS A 7 9.73 -4.38 -3.34
C LYS A 7 8.48 -3.73 -2.75
N VAL A 8 8.39 -3.62 -1.42
CA VAL A 8 7.29 -2.91 -0.75
C VAL A 8 7.26 -1.44 -1.18
N PHE A 9 8.41 -0.74 -1.13
CA PHE A 9 8.49 0.68 -1.48
C PHE A 9 8.16 0.92 -2.95
N GLU A 10 8.63 0.07 -3.86
CA GLU A 10 8.29 0.14 -5.28
C GLU A 10 6.79 0.03 -5.53
N GLN A 11 6.10 -0.92 -4.87
CA GLN A 11 4.65 -1.05 -5.01
C GLN A 11 3.90 0.13 -4.41
N VAL A 12 4.35 0.65 -3.26
CA VAL A 12 3.72 1.80 -2.61
C VAL A 12 3.83 3.06 -3.46
N ARG A 13 4.93 3.24 -4.20
CA ARG A 13 5.13 4.35 -5.15
C ARG A 13 4.16 4.32 -6.32
N ARG A 14 3.60 3.15 -6.66
CA ARG A 14 2.63 2.99 -7.77
C ARG A 14 1.20 3.38 -7.38
N ILE A 15 0.89 3.43 -6.08
CA ILE A 15 -0.46 3.78 -5.62
C ILE A 15 -0.79 5.20 -6.09
N PRO A 16 -1.82 5.42 -6.91
CA PRO A 16 -2.15 6.75 -7.42
C PRO A 16 -2.56 7.73 -6.31
N LYS A 17 -2.39 9.04 -6.56
CA LYS A 17 -2.97 10.09 -5.70
C LYS A 17 -4.49 9.92 -5.63
N GLY A 18 -5.07 10.03 -4.44
CA GLY A 18 -6.51 9.86 -4.22
C GLY A 18 -6.97 8.40 -4.14
N LYS A 19 -6.02 7.46 -4.14
CA LYS A 19 -6.27 6.02 -3.95
C LYS A 19 -5.48 5.50 -2.76
N VAL A 20 -5.97 4.40 -2.19
CA VAL A 20 -5.32 3.68 -1.08
C VAL A 20 -5.11 2.22 -1.44
N SER A 21 -4.17 1.56 -0.76
CA SER A 21 -3.99 0.12 -0.80
C SER A 21 -4.00 -0.44 0.62
N THR A 22 -4.15 -1.76 0.75
CA THR A 22 -4.05 -2.42 2.05
C THR A 22 -2.70 -3.10 2.20
N TYR A 23 -2.23 -3.28 3.44
CA TYR A 23 -1.02 -4.06 3.71
C TYR A 23 -1.06 -5.45 3.06
N GLY A 24 -2.23 -6.10 3.08
CA GLY A 24 -2.43 -7.41 2.46
C GLY A 24 -2.36 -7.37 0.94
N GLN A 25 -2.89 -6.31 0.32
CA GLN A 25 -2.78 -6.10 -1.12
C GLN A 25 -1.33 -5.91 -1.53
N ILE A 26 -0.58 -5.02 -0.88
CA ILE A 26 0.86 -4.86 -1.14
C ILE A 26 1.61 -6.18 -0.98
N ALA A 27 1.32 -6.95 0.08
CA ALA A 27 1.93 -8.24 0.31
C ALA A 27 1.68 -9.23 -0.84
N ARG A 28 0.48 -9.25 -1.43
CA ARG A 28 0.16 -10.05 -2.63
C ARG A 28 0.91 -9.54 -3.85
N LEU A 29 0.95 -8.21 -4.04
CA LEU A 29 1.62 -7.54 -5.16
C LEU A 29 3.15 -7.65 -5.14
N ILE A 30 3.76 -8.20 -4.08
CA ILE A 30 5.20 -8.52 -4.03
C ILE A 30 5.45 -10.04 -4.00
N GLY A 31 4.43 -10.86 -4.25
CA GLY A 31 4.53 -12.33 -4.21
C GLY A 31 4.61 -12.94 -2.80
N SER A 32 4.25 -12.18 -1.76
CA SER A 32 4.36 -12.60 -0.36
C SER A 32 3.01 -12.47 0.39
N PRO A 33 1.93 -13.16 -0.03
CA PRO A 33 0.55 -12.91 0.38
C PRO A 33 0.27 -13.04 1.89
N ARG A 34 1.15 -13.69 2.65
CA ARG A 34 1.03 -13.88 4.11
C ARG A 34 1.86 -12.87 4.93
N SER A 35 2.44 -11.88 4.26
CA SER A 35 3.44 -10.98 4.85
C SER A 35 2.92 -9.56 5.12
N ALA A 36 1.60 -9.37 5.20
CA ALA A 36 0.98 -8.06 5.46
C ALA A 36 1.57 -7.35 6.71
N ARG A 37 1.83 -8.10 7.78
CA ARG A 37 2.49 -7.56 8.97
C ARG A 37 3.88 -7.03 8.65
N TYR A 38 4.69 -7.79 7.91
CA TYR A 38 6.05 -7.41 7.48
C TYR A 38 6.06 -6.20 6.54
N VAL A 39 5.03 -6.04 5.69
CA VAL A 39 4.84 -4.79 4.92
C VAL A 39 4.73 -3.59 5.85
N GLY A 40 3.95 -3.70 6.93
CA GLY A 40 3.86 -2.64 7.94
C GLY A 40 5.20 -2.33 8.61
N TRP A 41 6.03 -3.35 8.90
CA TRP A 41 7.39 -3.14 9.43
C TRP A 41 8.30 -2.44 8.43
N ALA A 42 8.28 -2.85 7.16
CA ALA A 42 9.07 -2.21 6.10
C ALA A 42 8.69 -0.73 5.95
N LEU A 43 7.38 -0.42 5.95
CA LEU A 43 6.88 0.96 5.85
C LEU A 43 7.28 1.87 7.03
N ARG A 44 7.49 1.31 8.22
CA ARG A 44 8.05 2.07 9.36
C ARG A 44 9.51 2.50 9.12
N GLY A 45 10.25 1.75 8.31
CA GLY A 45 11.63 2.06 7.93
C GLY A 45 11.76 3.02 6.74
N ASN A 46 10.66 3.58 6.22
CA ASN A 46 10.69 4.47 5.07
C ASN A 46 11.39 5.80 5.42
N THR A 47 12.57 6.03 4.83
CA THR A 47 13.35 7.27 5.03
C THR A 47 12.98 8.39 4.06
N GLU A 48 12.15 8.11 3.04
CA GLU A 48 11.78 9.06 1.99
C GLU A 48 10.24 9.15 1.84
N PRO A 49 9.51 9.64 2.84
CA PRO A 49 8.04 9.66 2.85
C PRO A 49 7.41 10.49 1.72
N VAL A 50 8.15 11.46 1.17
CA VAL A 50 7.70 12.24 0.00
C VAL A 50 7.73 11.42 -1.28
N LYS A 51 8.74 10.54 -1.44
CA LYS A 51 8.87 9.68 -2.63
C LYS A 51 8.02 8.42 -2.50
N THR A 52 7.98 7.83 -1.31
CA THR A 52 7.23 6.61 -1.00
C THR A 52 6.02 6.98 -0.14
N PRO A 53 4.82 7.16 -0.73
CA PRO A 53 3.63 7.71 -0.07
C PRO A 53 2.96 6.68 0.86
N CYS A 54 3.64 6.32 1.94
CA CYS A 54 3.20 5.27 2.86
C CYS A 54 1.89 5.58 3.60
N HIS A 55 1.45 6.85 3.65
CA HIS A 55 0.12 7.22 4.15
C HIS A 55 -1.02 6.61 3.34
N ARG A 56 -0.77 6.24 2.06
CA ARG A 56 -1.74 5.57 1.19
C ARG A 56 -1.98 4.09 1.53
N VAL A 57 -1.29 3.54 2.54
CA VAL A 57 -1.48 2.15 2.98
C VAL A 57 -2.28 2.09 4.28
N VAL A 58 -3.43 1.43 4.24
CA VAL A 58 -4.40 1.33 5.34
C VAL A 58 -4.64 -0.12 5.76
N PHE A 59 -5.37 -0.33 6.86
CA PHE A 59 -5.83 -1.66 7.25
C PHE A 59 -6.86 -2.22 6.26
N LYS A 60 -7.11 -3.54 6.36
CA LYS A 60 -7.96 -4.27 5.41
C LYS A 60 -9.40 -3.74 5.36
N ASP A 61 -9.91 -3.27 6.48
CA ASP A 61 -11.22 -2.66 6.66
C ASP A 61 -11.27 -1.18 6.27
N GLY A 62 -10.15 -0.60 5.82
CA GLY A 62 -10.03 0.82 5.49
C GLY A 62 -9.61 1.69 6.66
N ARG A 63 -9.41 1.10 7.85
CA ARG A 63 -9.00 1.84 9.04
C ARG A 63 -7.60 2.45 8.89
N LEU A 64 -7.43 3.67 9.40
CA LEU A 64 -6.15 4.34 9.49
C LEU A 64 -5.17 3.60 10.41
N ALA A 65 -3.88 3.80 10.18
CA ALA A 65 -2.83 3.25 11.01
C ALA A 65 -2.64 4.12 12.27
N GLU A 66 -3.19 3.69 13.40
CA GLU A 66 -3.00 4.35 14.72
C GLU A 66 -1.53 4.73 14.97
N GLY A 67 -0.62 3.79 14.69
CA GLY A 67 0.82 3.95 14.85
C GLY A 67 1.56 4.42 13.61
N TYR A 68 0.92 5.21 12.72
CA TYR A 68 1.56 5.76 11.53
C TYR A 68 2.86 6.48 11.90
N ALA A 69 3.97 5.99 11.34
CA ALA A 69 5.31 6.35 11.81
C ALA A 69 5.67 7.83 11.65
N PHE A 70 4.90 8.58 10.85
CA PHE A 70 5.18 9.97 10.47
C PHE A 70 4.21 10.96 11.10
N GLY A 71 3.71 10.68 12.31
CA GLY A 71 2.86 11.59 13.07
C GLY A 71 1.50 11.05 13.50
N GLY A 72 1.29 9.73 13.44
CA GLY A 72 0.05 9.08 13.86
C GLY A 72 -1.10 9.21 12.86
N GLU A 73 -2.25 8.64 13.24
CA GLU A 73 -3.44 8.54 12.38
C GLU A 73 -3.97 9.91 11.90
N GLY A 74 -3.88 10.96 12.73
CA GLY A 74 -4.36 12.30 12.36
C GLY A 74 -3.59 12.88 11.18
N VAL A 75 -2.26 12.71 11.16
CA VAL A 75 -1.42 13.13 10.03
C VAL A 75 -1.69 12.27 8.80
N GLN A 76 -1.88 10.96 8.98
CA GLN A 76 -2.24 10.08 7.88
C GLN A 76 -3.54 10.54 7.22
N ARG A 77 -4.57 10.86 8.02
CA ARG A 77 -5.85 11.37 7.56
C ARG A 77 -5.70 12.66 6.76
N GLU A 78 -5.00 13.65 7.31
CA GLU A 78 -4.82 14.96 6.66
C GLU A 78 -4.15 14.82 5.29
N LEU A 79 -3.13 13.95 5.17
CA LEU A 79 -2.46 13.68 3.90
C LEU A 79 -3.41 13.03 2.89
N LEU A 80 -4.22 12.07 3.32
CA LEU A 80 -5.20 11.39 2.48
C LEU A 80 -6.31 12.35 2.00
N GLU A 81 -6.83 13.21 2.90
CA GLU A 81 -7.84 14.22 2.57
C GLU A 81 -7.30 15.24 1.56
N LYS A 82 -6.04 15.70 1.71
CA LYS A 82 -5.36 16.57 0.73
C LYS A 82 -5.21 15.93 -0.65
N GLU A 83 -5.26 14.60 -0.71
CA GLU A 83 -5.23 13.86 -1.96
C GLU A 83 -6.61 13.58 -2.55
N GLY A 84 -7.68 13.92 -1.84
CA GLY A 84 -9.07 13.68 -2.27
C GLY A 84 -9.61 12.30 -1.89
N VAL A 85 -8.96 11.59 -0.94
CA VAL A 85 -9.48 10.33 -0.41
C VAL A 85 -10.70 10.60 0.47
N ARG A 86 -11.76 9.82 0.27
CA ARG A 86 -13.01 9.92 1.03
C ARG A 86 -13.00 8.98 2.22
N PHE A 87 -13.74 9.35 3.26
CA PHE A 87 -13.88 8.60 4.50
C PHE A 87 -15.35 8.31 4.76
N VAL A 88 -15.65 7.11 5.26
CA VAL A 88 -17.01 6.73 5.68
C VAL A 88 -17.31 7.21 7.11
N ASP A 89 -16.27 7.38 7.93
CA ASP A 89 -16.37 7.87 9.30
C ASP A 89 -15.07 8.58 9.77
N ALA A 90 -14.78 8.54 11.08
CA ALA A 90 -13.64 9.22 11.68
C ALA A 90 -12.29 8.60 11.32
N ASP A 91 -12.23 7.31 11.06
CA ASP A 91 -10.99 6.55 10.92
C ASP A 91 -11.00 5.53 9.77
N HIS A 92 -12.11 5.39 9.03
CA HIS A 92 -12.22 4.47 7.90
C HIS A 92 -12.33 5.20 6.56
N VAL A 93 -11.45 4.80 5.64
CA VAL A 93 -11.50 5.20 4.23
C VAL A 93 -12.70 4.54 3.54
N ASP A 94 -13.32 5.25 2.59
CA ASP A 94 -14.29 4.67 1.66
C ASP A 94 -13.57 3.72 0.68
N MET A 95 -13.46 2.46 1.09
CA MET A 95 -12.76 1.42 0.34
C MET A 95 -13.47 1.04 -0.96
N GLU A 96 -14.77 1.31 -1.10
CA GLU A 96 -15.50 1.03 -2.34
C GLU A 96 -14.98 1.93 -3.48
N THR A 97 -14.68 3.18 -3.16
CA THR A 97 -14.33 4.17 -4.21
C THR A 97 -12.86 4.57 -4.21
N CYS A 98 -12.17 4.45 -3.08
CA CYS A 98 -10.77 4.84 -2.95
C CYS A 98 -9.79 3.65 -3.01
N LEU A 99 -10.24 2.40 -2.96
CA LEU A 99 -9.31 1.27 -3.13
C LEU A 99 -8.67 1.31 -4.52
N TRP A 100 -7.35 1.18 -4.54
CA TRP A 100 -6.56 1.06 -5.75
C TRP A 100 -6.76 -0.33 -6.35
N ASP A 101 -7.24 -0.37 -7.59
CA ASP A 101 -7.23 -1.57 -8.41
C ASP A 101 -5.97 -1.55 -9.30
N PRO A 102 -5.02 -2.47 -9.09
CA PRO A 102 -3.83 -2.59 -9.93
C PRO A 102 -4.13 -3.35 -11.24
N GLY A 103 -5.34 -3.87 -11.44
CA GLY A 103 -5.72 -4.69 -12.58
C GLY A 103 -5.09 -6.07 -12.48
N PHE A 104 -5.80 -7.05 -11.92
CA PHE A 104 -5.29 -8.42 -11.78
C PHE A 104 -5.57 -9.28 -13.04
N ASP A 105 -4.66 -10.20 -13.36
CA ASP A 105 -4.83 -11.27 -14.35
C ASP A 105 -5.68 -12.44 -13.80
N ASP A 106 -5.87 -13.49 -14.60
CA ASP A 106 -6.68 -14.67 -14.30
C ASP A 106 -6.16 -15.51 -13.11
N VAL A 107 -4.91 -15.29 -12.69
CA VAL A 107 -4.29 -15.92 -11.51
C VAL A 107 -4.11 -14.95 -10.35
N GLY A 108 -4.68 -13.75 -10.43
CA GLY A 108 -4.68 -12.77 -9.34
C GLY A 108 -3.35 -12.04 -9.17
N ARG A 109 -2.57 -11.87 -10.25
CA ARG A 109 -1.35 -11.06 -10.28
C ARG A 109 -1.58 -9.73 -10.99
N PRO A 110 -0.99 -8.62 -10.54
CA PRO A 110 -1.14 -7.34 -11.20
C PRO A 110 -0.58 -7.40 -12.62
N ALA A 111 -1.39 -6.99 -13.60
CA ALA A 111 -1.14 -7.13 -15.03
C ALA A 111 -0.07 -6.15 -15.56
N ASP A 112 0.25 -5.10 -14.80
CA ASP A 112 1.27 -4.11 -15.12
C ASP A 112 2.70 -4.53 -14.70
N ILE A 113 2.85 -5.72 -14.11
CA ILE A 113 4.14 -6.24 -13.63
C ILE A 113 4.53 -7.49 -14.42
N ASP A 114 5.74 -7.48 -14.98
CA ASP A 114 6.36 -8.66 -15.58
C ASP A 114 6.87 -9.62 -14.49
N TRP A 115 5.94 -10.44 -13.99
CA TRP A 115 6.21 -11.45 -12.96
C TRP A 115 7.11 -12.58 -13.42
N GLY A 116 7.18 -12.85 -14.74
CA GLY A 116 8.09 -13.84 -15.30
C GLY A 116 9.55 -13.46 -15.04
N ARG A 117 9.86 -12.18 -15.27
CA ARG A 117 11.18 -11.62 -14.97
C ARG A 117 11.50 -11.52 -13.48
N GLU A 118 10.50 -11.26 -12.63
CA GLU A 118 10.67 -11.06 -11.18
C GLU A 118 10.86 -12.35 -10.38
N MET A 119 10.22 -13.44 -10.80
CA MET A 119 10.24 -14.70 -10.05
C MET A 119 11.48 -15.54 -10.35
N GLY A 120 12.22 -15.23 -11.43
CA GLY A 120 13.34 -16.03 -11.91
C GLY A 120 12.83 -17.38 -12.39
N ASP A 121 12.94 -17.65 -13.69
CA ASP A 121 12.50 -18.93 -14.27
C ASP A 121 12.98 -20.13 -13.44
N VAL A 122 12.04 -21.01 -13.09
CA VAL A 122 12.29 -22.33 -12.46
C VAL A 122 12.94 -23.26 -13.48
#